data_AF-A0A5R2MVX0-F1
#
_entry.id   AF-A0A5R2MVX0-F1
#
_cell.length_a   1.000
_cell.length_b   1.000
_cell.length_c   1.000
_cell.angle_alpha   90.00
_cell.angle_beta   90.00
_cell.angle_gamma   90.00
#
_symmetry.space_group_name_H-M   'P 1'
#
loop_
_entity.id
_entity.type
_entity.pdbx_description
1 polymer ?
#
loop_
_entity_poly.entity_id
_entity_poly.type
_entity_poly.pdbx_seq_one_letter_code
_entity_poly.pdbx_strand_id
1 'polypeptide(L)'
;LPHMAIGHGSYAGDAVRIARVSFTGDRSYEVSIRADRAEPLWAHLRQAGQAFDAVLIGLEALMILRAEKGFIVIGRDTDGTTLPHDLGVAGPRTKRQSEFVGRRPLFP
;
A
#
# COMPACT_ATOMS: atom_id res chain seq x y z
N LEU A 1 -2.11 15.94 -2.18
CA LEU A 1 -3.05 14.85 -1.81
C LEU A 1 -3.03 14.63 -0.28
N PRO A 2 -4.18 14.63 0.41
CA PRO A 2 -4.30 14.18 1.80
C PRO A 2 -3.88 12.72 1.98
N HIS A 3 -3.55 12.32 3.22
CA HIS A 3 -3.22 10.93 3.54
C HIS A 3 -4.41 10.01 3.19
N MET A 4 -4.15 8.84 2.59
CA MET A 4 -5.17 7.90 2.09
C MET A 4 -6.09 8.45 0.99
N ALA A 5 -5.71 9.55 0.32
CA ALA A 5 -6.46 10.09 -0.81
C ALA A 5 -5.93 9.58 -2.16
N ILE A 6 -6.82 9.55 -3.13
CA ILE A 6 -6.53 9.25 -4.54
C ILE A 6 -6.63 10.54 -5.35
N GLY A 7 -5.68 10.73 -6.26
CA GLY A 7 -5.70 11.76 -7.30
C GLY A 7 -5.66 11.13 -8.69
N HIS A 8 -6.12 11.88 -9.68
CA HIS A 8 -6.10 11.50 -11.09
C HIS A 8 -5.31 12.54 -11.89
N GLY A 9 -4.59 12.08 -12.91
CA GLY A 9 -3.81 12.92 -13.81
C GLY A 9 -3.55 12.23 -15.15
N SER A 10 -2.62 12.78 -15.92
CA SER A 10 -2.22 12.23 -17.21
C SER A 10 -0.71 12.27 -17.40
N TYR A 11 -0.16 11.25 -18.06
CA TYR A 11 1.24 11.20 -18.51
C TYR A 11 1.27 10.85 -20.00
N ALA A 12 1.85 11.72 -20.83
CA ALA A 12 1.90 11.55 -22.29
C ALA A 12 0.54 11.21 -22.94
N GLY A 13 -0.56 11.77 -22.40
CA GLY A 13 -1.92 11.51 -22.85
C GLY A 13 -2.60 10.29 -22.22
N ASP A 14 -1.87 9.43 -21.51
CA ASP A 14 -2.44 8.28 -20.79
C ASP A 14 -2.92 8.67 -19.39
N ALA A 15 -4.07 8.14 -18.98
CA ALA A 15 -4.60 8.36 -17.65
C ALA A 15 -3.70 7.71 -16.57
N VAL A 16 -3.44 8.45 -15.50
CA VAL A 16 -2.65 8.01 -14.35
C VAL A 16 -3.46 8.20 -13.08
N ARG A 17 -3.38 7.22 -12.17
CA ARG A 17 -3.93 7.30 -10.82
C ARG A 17 -2.78 7.37 -9.81
N ILE A 18 -2.87 8.30 -8.87
CA ILE A 18 -1.89 8.49 -7.81
C ILE A 18 -2.58 8.27 -6.46
N ALA A 19 -2.17 7.28 -5.69
CA ALA A 19 -2.65 7.06 -4.33
C ALA A 19 -1.59 7.51 -3.32
N ARG A 20 -1.94 8.37 -2.36
CA ARG A 20 -1.05 8.71 -1.24
C ARG A 20 -1.16 7.65 -0.15
N VAL A 21 -0.49 6.54 -0.39
CA VAL A 21 -0.41 5.35 0.48
C VAL A 21 1.05 4.93 0.66
N SER A 22 1.33 4.16 1.72
CA SER A 22 2.68 3.74 2.06
C SER A 22 2.72 2.34 2.65
N PHE A 23 3.76 1.62 2.27
CA PHE A 23 4.14 0.36 2.91
C PHE A 23 5.50 0.44 3.61
N THR A 24 6.16 1.61 3.62
CA THR A 24 7.39 1.87 4.41
C THR A 24 7.11 2.71 5.66
N GLY A 25 5.93 3.33 5.75
CA GLY A 25 5.54 4.30 6.77
C GLY A 25 6.02 5.72 6.49
N ASP A 26 6.84 5.93 5.47
CA ASP A 26 7.20 7.26 4.97
C ASP A 26 6.15 7.81 4.01
N ARG A 27 6.28 9.09 3.70
CA ARG A 27 5.45 9.72 2.67
C ARG A 27 5.79 9.15 1.30
N SER A 28 4.96 8.23 0.83
CA SER A 28 5.06 7.64 -0.51
C SER A 28 3.77 7.79 -1.30
N TYR A 29 3.87 7.43 -2.58
CA TYR A 29 2.77 7.42 -3.52
C TYR A 29 2.85 6.17 -4.39
N GLU A 30 1.71 5.55 -4.64
CA GLU A 30 1.57 4.52 -5.68
C GLU A 30 1.06 5.18 -6.96
N VAL A 31 1.79 4.97 -8.06
CA VAL A 31 1.46 5.50 -9.38
C VAL A 31 1.02 4.35 -10.28
N SER A 32 -0.26 4.34 -10.64
CA SER A 32 -0.83 3.33 -11.54
C SER A 32 -1.06 3.92 -12.94
N ILE A 33 -0.54 3.25 -13.96
CA ILE A 33 -0.74 3.53 -15.38
C ILE A 33 -1.00 2.21 -16.12
N ARG A 34 -1.48 2.27 -17.36
CA ARG A 34 -1.53 1.08 -18.24
C ARG A 34 -0.15 0.42 -18.34
N ALA A 35 -0.12 -0.91 -18.31
CA ALA A 35 1.12 -1.68 -18.25
C ALA A 35 2.07 -1.40 -19.44
N ASP A 36 1.54 -1.22 -20.65
CA ASP A 36 2.31 -0.92 -21.86
C ASP A 36 2.97 0.47 -21.85
N ARG A 37 2.63 1.31 -20.85
CA ARG A 37 3.16 2.67 -20.66
C ARG A 37 4.02 2.80 -19.40
N ALA A 38 4.20 1.70 -18.66
CA ALA A 38 4.95 1.69 -17.41
C ALA A 38 6.45 1.97 -17.63
N GLU A 39 7.08 1.38 -18.66
CA GLU A 39 8.52 1.55 -18.90
C GLU A 39 8.90 3.01 -19.22
N PRO A 40 8.20 3.74 -20.12
CA PRO A 40 8.49 5.16 -20.34
C PRO A 40 8.25 6.03 -19.10
N LEU A 41 7.20 5.72 -18.31
CA LEU A 41 6.95 6.44 -17.05
C LEU A 41 8.08 6.18 -16.05
N TRP A 42 8.53 4.94 -15.94
CA TRP A 42 9.63 4.54 -15.07
C TRP A 42 10.94 5.26 -15.43
N ALA A 43 11.31 5.28 -16.70
CA ALA A 43 12.48 6.00 -17.19
C ALA A 43 12.41 7.50 -16.84
N HIS A 44 11.24 8.12 -17.04
CA HIS A 44 11.02 9.53 -16.70
C HIS A 44 11.17 9.80 -15.19
N LEU A 45 10.57 8.96 -14.34
CA LEU A 45 10.69 9.08 -12.88
C LEU A 45 12.13 8.90 -12.41
N ARG A 46 12.88 7.94 -12.99
CA ARG A 46 14.29 7.74 -12.70
C ARG A 46 15.15 8.96 -13.05
N GLN A 47 14.89 9.57 -14.21
CA GLN A 47 15.60 10.78 -14.61
C GLN A 47 15.29 11.95 -13.67
N ALA A 48 14.02 12.18 -13.36
CA ALA A 48 13.61 13.23 -12.42
C ALA A 48 14.16 13.01 -11.01
N GLY A 49 14.28 11.75 -10.58
CA GLY A 49 14.81 11.35 -9.29
C GLY A 49 16.29 11.68 -9.07
N GLN A 50 17.08 11.88 -10.13
CA GLN A 50 18.50 12.23 -10.02
C GLN A 50 18.72 13.55 -9.25
N ALA A 51 17.80 14.51 -9.38
CA ALA A 51 17.87 15.78 -8.65
C ALA A 51 17.65 15.63 -7.13
N PHE A 52 17.25 14.44 -6.67
CA PHE A 52 16.95 14.13 -5.27
C PHE A 52 17.81 12.99 -4.72
N ASP A 53 18.86 12.60 -5.43
CA ASP A 53 19.70 11.43 -5.11
C ASP A 53 18.86 10.16 -4.88
N ALA A 54 17.77 10.01 -5.65
CA ALA A 54 16.83 8.92 -5.46
C ALA A 54 17.49 7.57 -5.79
N VAL A 55 17.26 6.59 -4.92
CA VAL A 55 17.76 5.22 -5.06
C VAL A 55 16.62 4.23 -5.25
N LEU A 56 16.96 3.06 -5.80
CA LEU A 56 16.02 1.95 -5.90
C LEU A 56 15.96 1.19 -4.59
N ILE A 57 14.74 0.94 -4.11
CA ILE A 57 14.50 0.04 -2.99
C ILE A 57 14.09 -1.34 -3.53
N GLY A 58 14.78 -2.37 -3.07
CA GLY A 58 14.45 -3.76 -3.37
C GLY A 58 13.38 -4.31 -2.42
N LEU A 59 12.92 -5.51 -2.73
CA LEU A 59 11.90 -6.20 -1.92
C LEU A 59 12.35 -6.41 -0.47
N GLU A 60 13.59 -6.84 -0.23
CA GLU A 60 14.08 -7.11 1.13
C GLU A 60 14.08 -5.86 2.02
N ALA A 61 14.55 -4.73 1.49
CA ALA A 61 14.52 -3.45 2.20
C ALA A 61 13.07 -3.04 2.52
N LEU A 62 12.16 -3.16 1.54
CA LEU A 62 10.74 -2.90 1.75
C LEU A 62 10.14 -3.81 2.84
N MET A 63 10.52 -5.09 2.86
CA MET A 63 10.04 -6.07 3.83
C MET A 63 10.52 -5.80 5.26
N ILE A 64 11.68 -5.15 5.42
CA ILE A 64 12.16 -4.66 6.73
C ILE A 64 11.38 -3.41 7.14
N LEU A 65 11.33 -2.39 6.27
CA LEU A 65 10.68 -1.11 6.57
C LEU A 65 9.21 -1.29 6.94
N ARG A 66 8.48 -2.14 6.21
CA ARG A 66 7.08 -2.44 6.51
C ARG A 66 6.92 -3.11 7.89
N ALA A 67 7.86 -3.96 8.28
CA ALA A 67 7.82 -4.68 9.56
C ALA A 67 8.07 -3.73 10.73
N GLU A 68 8.98 -2.76 10.58
CA GLU A 68 9.21 -1.69 11.57
C GLU A 68 7.96 -0.85 11.84
N LYS A 69 7.06 -0.74 10.85
CA LYS A 69 5.77 -0.03 10.98
C LYS A 69 4.61 -0.92 11.44
N GLY A 70 4.85 -2.22 11.61
CA GLY A 70 3.80 -3.19 11.95
C GLY A 70 2.79 -3.41 10.83
N PHE A 71 3.17 -3.19 9.56
CA PHE A 71 2.30 -3.49 8.45
C PHE A 71 2.27 -4.98 8.14
N ILE A 72 1.07 -5.53 8.11
CA ILE A 72 0.78 -6.96 8.02
C ILE A 72 0.80 -7.42 6.55
N VAL A 73 1.51 -8.51 6.29
CA VAL A 73 1.53 -9.25 5.03
C VAL A 73 0.72 -10.54 5.21
N ILE A 74 -0.36 -10.65 4.44
CA ILE A 74 -1.22 -11.84 4.44
C ILE A 74 -0.43 -13.05 3.92
N GLY A 75 -0.53 -14.19 4.62
CA GLY A 75 0.21 -15.42 4.30
C GLY A 75 1.66 -15.46 4.80
N ARG A 76 2.19 -14.35 5.34
CA ARG A 76 3.51 -14.33 5.99
C ARG A 76 3.41 -14.06 7.49
N ASP A 77 2.66 -13.04 7.87
CA ASP A 77 2.43 -12.72 9.28
C ASP A 77 1.08 -13.25 9.78
N THR A 78 0.27 -13.80 8.87
CA THR A 78 -1.07 -14.34 9.17
C THR A 78 -1.28 -15.63 8.40
N ASP A 79 -2.17 -16.46 8.95
CA ASP A 79 -2.65 -17.69 8.32
C ASP A 79 -4.18 -17.82 8.47
N GLY A 80 -4.73 -18.99 8.13
CA GLY A 80 -6.18 -19.26 8.22
C GLY A 80 -6.74 -19.29 9.65
N THR A 81 -5.88 -19.22 10.67
CA THR A 81 -6.27 -19.27 12.10
C THR A 81 -6.05 -17.94 12.81
N THR A 82 -5.26 -17.05 12.23
CA THR A 82 -4.94 -15.74 12.80
C THR A 82 -6.17 -14.83 12.78
N LEU A 83 -6.56 -14.30 13.94
CA LEU A 83 -7.68 -13.37 14.08
C LEU A 83 -7.20 -11.92 14.18
N PRO A 84 -8.03 -10.92 13.79
CA PRO A 84 -7.63 -9.51 13.85
C PRO A 84 -7.19 -9.02 15.24
N HIS A 85 -7.69 -9.63 16.32
CA HIS A 85 -7.30 -9.24 17.68
C HIS A 85 -5.95 -9.81 18.12
N ASP A 86 -5.50 -10.92 17.54
CA ASP A 86 -4.18 -11.50 17.79
C ASP A 86 -3.05 -10.55 17.35
N LEU A 87 -3.36 -9.66 16.40
CA LEU A 87 -2.45 -8.66 15.83
C LEU A 87 -2.72 -7.23 16.32
N GLY A 88 -3.59 -7.06 17.33
CA GLY A 88 -3.94 -5.73 17.84
C GLY A 88 -4.78 -4.87 16.89
N VAL A 89 -5.33 -5.41 15.80
CA VAL A 89 -6.12 -4.69 14.78
C VAL A 89 -7.63 -4.97 14.89
N ALA A 90 -8.13 -5.14 16.12
CA ALA A 90 -9.55 -5.39 16.37
C ALA A 90 -10.47 -4.21 15.99
N GLY A 91 -9.93 -2.99 15.87
CA GLY A 91 -10.70 -1.74 15.73
C GLY A 91 -11.71 -1.69 14.57
N PRO A 92 -11.33 -1.99 13.31
CA PRO A 92 -12.28 -2.01 12.20
C PRO A 92 -13.42 -3.01 12.42
N ARG A 93 -13.13 -4.17 13.02
CA ARG A 93 -14.12 -5.19 13.36
C ARG A 93 -15.08 -4.70 14.45
N THR A 94 -14.57 -4.13 15.54
CA THR A 94 -15.41 -3.67 16.67
C THR A 94 -16.30 -2.48 16.29
N LYS A 95 -15.86 -1.65 15.34
CA LYS A 95 -16.63 -0.50 14.85
C LYS A 95 -17.66 -0.86 13.76
N ARG A 96 -17.58 -2.05 13.17
CA ARG A 96 -18.43 -2.44 12.04
C ARG A 96 -19.82 -2.89 12.50
N GLN A 97 -20.83 -2.09 12.16
CA GLN A 97 -22.23 -2.39 12.48
C GLN A 97 -22.93 -3.23 11.39
N SER A 98 -22.43 -3.20 10.16
CA SER A 98 -23.02 -3.99 9.06
C SER A 98 -22.73 -5.48 9.22
N GLU A 99 -23.53 -6.31 8.54
CA GLU A 99 -23.21 -7.72 8.32
C GLU A 99 -21.94 -7.87 7.48
N PHE A 100 -21.20 -8.97 7.71
CA PHE A 100 -20.03 -9.37 6.95
C PHE A 100 -19.70 -10.85 7.14
N VAL A 101 -19.02 -11.44 6.16
CA VAL A 101 -18.57 -12.84 6.22
C VAL A 101 -17.66 -13.05 7.43
N GLY A 102 -17.98 -14.04 8.27
CA GLY A 102 -17.25 -14.32 9.51
C GLY A 102 -17.77 -13.60 10.75
N ARG A 103 -18.79 -12.74 10.66
CA ARG A 103 -19.34 -12.00 11.82
C ARG A 103 -19.87 -12.87 12.95
N ARG A 104 -20.44 -14.05 12.68
CA ARG A 104 -20.94 -14.95 13.75
C ARG A 104 -19.81 -15.74 14.44
N PRO A 105 -18.93 -16.47 13.73
CA PRO A 105 -17.86 -17.24 14.39
C PRO A 105 -16.79 -16.36 15.07
N LEU A 106 -16.64 -15.10 14.68
CA LEU A 106 -15.68 -14.17 15.28
C LEU A 106 -16.21 -13.45 16.54
N PHE A 107 -17.47 -13.67 16.93
CA PHE A 107 -18.13 -13.02 18.07
C PHE A 107 -18.84 -14.11 18.90
N PRO A 108 -18.22 -14.64 19.97
CA PRO A 108 -19.00 -15.27 21.03
C PRO A 108 -19.91 -14.24 21.73
#